data_AF-A0A929L2X4-F1
#
_entry.id   AF-A0A929L2X4-F1
#
_cell.length_a   1.000
_cell.length_b   1.000
_cell.length_c   1.000
_cell.angle_alpha   90.00
_cell.angle_beta   90.00
_cell.angle_gamma   90.00
#
_symmetry.space_group_name_H-M   'P 1'
#
loop_
_entity.id
_entity.type
_entity.pdbx_description
1 polymer ?
#
loop_
_entity_poly.entity_id
_entity_poly.type
_entity_poly.pdbx_seq_one_letter_code
_entity_poly.pdbx_strand_id
1 'polypeptide(L)' 'MAKQKKTMDPLRGFHPGGSFEYEGKTVILLINGKSGQLMFEMEGKIVEDPALQNALMSAFQIRNQRPPEKS' A
#
# COMPACT_ATOMS: atom_id res chain seq x y z
N MET A 1 1.30 -2.82 -40.48
CA MET A 1 1.94 -2.31 -39.25
C MET A 1 0.97 -2.51 -38.09
N ALA A 2 1.17 -3.55 -37.27
CA ALA A 2 0.27 -3.85 -36.16
C ALA A 2 0.51 -2.84 -35.03
N LYS A 3 -0.47 -1.97 -34.74
CA LYS A 3 -0.46 -1.14 -33.53
C LYS A 3 -0.63 -2.07 -32.34
N GLN A 4 0.48 -2.41 -31.71
CA GLN A 4 0.52 -3.10 -30.43
C GLN A 4 -0.25 -2.21 -29.44
N LYS A 5 -1.50 -2.56 -29.11
CA LYS A 5 -2.20 -1.99 -27.97
C LYS A 5 -1.29 -2.26 -26.77
N LYS A 6 -0.55 -1.26 -26.32
CA LYS A 6 0.06 -1.28 -24.99
C LYS A 6 -1.11 -1.36 -24.03
N THR A 7 -1.52 -2.58 -23.69
CA THR A 7 -2.32 -2.84 -22.51
C THR A 7 -1.52 -2.21 -21.38
N MET A 8 -1.99 -1.04 -20.94
CA MET A 8 -1.36 -0.31 -19.86
C MET A 8 -1.60 -1.18 -18.63
N ASP A 9 -0.57 -1.92 -18.24
CA ASP A 9 -0.62 -2.72 -17.02
C ASP A 9 -1.09 -1.79 -15.89
N PRO A 10 -2.21 -2.10 -15.22
CA PRO A 10 -2.81 -1.20 -14.24
C PRO A 10 -1.92 -1.00 -13.01
N LEU A 11 -0.94 -1.89 -12.80
CA LEU A 11 0.07 -1.80 -11.76
C LEU A 11 1.37 -1.17 -12.27
N ARG A 12 1.42 -0.69 -13.53
CA ARG A 12 2.60 -0.05 -14.09
C ARG A 12 2.95 1.22 -13.34
N GLY A 13 4.06 1.16 -12.60
CA GLY A 13 4.55 2.26 -11.76
C GLY A 13 4.25 2.07 -10.27
N PHE A 14 3.46 1.05 -9.92
CA PHE A 14 3.36 0.57 -8.55
C PHE A 14 4.55 -0.32 -8.22
N HIS A 15 5.10 -0.13 -7.04
CA HIS A 15 6.18 -0.95 -6.49
C HIS A 15 5.88 -1.26 -5.02
N PRO A 16 6.31 -2.42 -4.51
CA PRO A 16 6.07 -2.79 -3.12
C PRO A 16 6.82 -1.84 -2.18
N GLY A 17 6.08 -1.15 -1.32
CA GLY A 17 6.61 -0.27 -0.27
C GLY A 17 6.81 -0.98 1.07
N GLY A 18 6.25 -2.18 1.24
CA GLY A 18 6.37 -3.00 2.43
C GLY A 18 5.22 -4.01 2.55
N SER A 19 5.31 -4.92 3.52
CA SER A 19 4.23 -5.87 3.85
C SER A 19 3.93 -5.86 5.33
N PHE A 20 2.66 -6.09 5.69
CA PHE A 20 2.19 -6.19 7.08
C PHE A 20 1.09 -7.24 7.19
N GLU A 21 0.84 -7.75 8.39
CA GLU A 21 -0.26 -8.66 8.64
C GLU A 21 -1.54 -7.89 8.98
N TYR A 22 -2.65 -8.29 8.37
CA TYR A 22 -3.99 -7.79 8.67
C TYR A 22 -4.96 -8.96 8.66
N GLU A 23 -5.72 -9.15 9.75
CA GLU A 23 -6.67 -10.26 9.91
C GLU A 23 -6.06 -11.66 9.64
N GLY A 24 -4.79 -11.86 10.00
CA GLY A 24 -4.09 -13.13 9.79
C GLY A 24 -3.66 -13.37 8.33
N LYS A 25 -3.74 -12.34 7.47
CA LYS A 25 -3.30 -12.39 6.08
C LYS A 25 -2.19 -11.38 5.84
N THR A 26 -1.25 -11.74 4.95
CA THR A 26 -0.22 -10.80 4.50
C THR A 26 -0.81 -9.81 3.50
N VAL A 27 -0.64 -8.54 3.80
CA VAL A 27 -0.99 -7.40 2.94
C VAL A 27 0.28 -6.72 2.48
N ILE A 28 0.38 -6.47 1.18
CA ILE A 28 1.48 -5.75 0.55
C ILE A 28 1.00 -4.35 0.21
N LEU A 29 1.72 -3.34 0.69
CA LEU A 29 1.52 -1.96 0.30
C LEU A 29 2.20 -1.73 -1.05
N LEU A 30 1.42 -1.33 -2.04
CA LEU A 30 1.88 -0.93 -3.37
C LEU A 30 1.85 0.59 -3.47
N ILE A 31 2.97 1.19 -3.87
CA ILE A 31 3.12 2.65 -3.97
C ILE A 31 3.34 3.02 -5.43
N ASN A 32 2.55 3.94 -5.97
CA ASN A 32 2.79 4.50 -7.29
C ASN A 32 3.94 5.51 -7.23
N GLY A 33 5.06 5.20 -7.85
CA GLY A 33 6.24 6.07 -7.84
C GLY A 33 6.07 7.40 -8.58
N LYS A 34 5.02 7.56 -9.39
CA LYS A 34 4.74 8.80 -10.12
C LYS A 34 3.70 9.69 -9.43
N SER A 35 2.62 9.08 -8.94
CA SER A 35 1.49 9.82 -8.35
C SER A 35 1.47 9.80 -6.83
N GLY A 36 2.27 8.95 -6.18
CA GLY A 36 2.21 8.72 -4.74
C GLY A 36 0.94 7.96 -4.29
N GLN A 37 0.13 7.46 -5.22
CA GLN A 37 -1.06 6.66 -4.89
C GLN A 37 -0.67 5.38 -4.14
N LEU A 38 -1.46 5.01 -3.15
CA LEU A 38 -1.29 3.82 -2.34
C LEU A 38 -2.37 2.80 -2.70
N MET A 39 -1.97 1.55 -2.89
CA MET A 39 -2.87 0.41 -3.10
C MET A 39 -2.44 -0.72 -2.18
N PHE A 40 -3.37 -1.61 -1.83
CA PHE A 40 -3.08 -2.79 -1.02
C PHE A 40 -3.30 -4.03 -1.87
N GLU A 41 -2.37 -4.98 -1.78
CA GLU A 41 -2.52 -6.30 -2.35
C GLU A 41 -2.62 -7.32 -1.22
N MET A 42 -3.64 -8.17 -1.25
CA MET A 42 -3.80 -9.28 -0.33
C MET A 42 -4.03 -10.54 -1.17
N GLU A 43 -3.19 -11.56 -1.00
CA GLU A 43 -3.28 -12.83 -1.73
C GLU A 43 -3.32 -12.66 -3.27
N GLY A 44 -2.53 -11.71 -3.80
CA GLY A 44 -2.47 -11.41 -5.24
C GLY A 44 -3.66 -10.64 -5.80
N LYS A 45 -4.55 -10.12 -4.95
CA LYS A 45 -5.68 -9.28 -5.34
C LYS A 45 -5.54 -7.88 -4.77
N ILE A 46 -5.87 -6.89 -5.58
CA ILE A 46 -5.97 -5.51 -5.11
C ILE A 46 -7.20 -5.40 -4.20
N VAL A 47 -6.97 -4.89 -3.00
CA VAL A 47 -7.99 -4.64 -1.99
C VAL A 47 -8.08 -3.14 -1.75
N GLU A 48 -9.27 -2.59 -1.99
CA GLU A 48 -9.62 -1.21 -1.63
C GLU A 48 -10.47 -1.25 -0.36
N ASP A 49 -9.82 -1.46 0.78
CA ASP A 49 -10.50 -1.45 2.08
C ASP A 49 -10.16 -0.15 2.85
N PRO A 50 -11.17 0.69 3.18
CA PRO A 50 -10.99 1.85 4.04
C PRO A 50 -10.38 1.51 5.40
N ALA A 51 -10.64 0.32 5.94
CA ALA A 51 -10.06 -0.14 7.20
C ALA A 51 -8.55 -0.39 7.07
N LEU A 52 -8.07 -0.93 5.94
CA LEU A 52 -6.64 -1.06 5.66
C LEU A 52 -5.96 0.30 5.53
N GLN A 53 -6.61 1.27 4.88
CA GLN A 53 -6.12 2.64 4.82
C GLN A 53 -6.02 3.25 6.22
N ASN A 54 -7.06 3.09 7.05
CA ASN A 54 -7.06 3.61 8.41
C ASN A 54 -6.04 2.90 9.31
N ALA A 55 -5.85 1.59 9.15
CA ALA A 55 -4.83 0.82 9.86
C ALA A 55 -3.42 1.29 9.49
N LEU A 56 -3.16 1.52 8.21
CA LEU A 56 -1.90 2.09 7.74
C LEU A 56 -1.66 3.49 8.33
N MET A 57 -2.66 4.38 8.26
CA MET A 57 -2.59 5.72 8.84
C MET A 57 -2.36 5.69 10.36
N SER A 58 -3.01 4.77 11.06
CA SER A 58 -2.85 4.56 12.50
C SER A 58 -1.44 4.06 12.84
N ALA A 59 -0.90 3.11 12.07
CA ALA A 59 0.47 2.62 12.24
C ALA A 59 1.52 3.74 12.06
N PHE A 60 1.30 4.64 11.10
CA PHE A 60 2.16 5.81 10.91
C PHE A 60 1.98 6.88 12.00
N GLN A 61 0.77 7.10 12.52
CA GLN A 61 0.54 8.01 13.65
C GLN A 61 1.25 7.54 14.92
N ILE A 62 1.23 6.23 15.22
CA ILE A 62 1.93 5.68 16.39
C ILE A 62 3.44 5.93 16.30
N ARG A 63 4.06 5.85 15.11
CA ARG A 63 5.49 6.15 14.94
C ARG A 63 5.87 7.60 15.22
N ASN A 64 4.93 8.55 15.09
CA ASN A 64 5.16 9.96 15.41
C ASN A 64 4.82 10.31 16.86
N GLN A 65 4.17 9.40 17.60
CA GLN A 65 4.05 9.50 19.05
C GLN A 65 5.26 8.81 19.69
N ARG A 66 6.42 9.49 19.71
CA ARG A 66 7.42 9.16 20.73
C ARG A 66 6.71 9.22 22.08
N PRO A 67 6.84 8.22 22.96
CA PRO A 67 6.40 8.41 24.34
C PRO A 67 7.12 9.66 24.87
N PRO A 68 6.44 10.57 25.58
CA PRO A 68 7.17 11.60 26.31
C PRO A 68 8.15 10.86 27.21
N GLU A 69 9.46 11.12 27.04
CA GLU A 69 10.45 10.69 28.02
C GLU A 69 9.92 11.10 29.39
N LYS A 70 9.65 10.10 30.25
CA LYS A 70 9.33 10.37 31.65
C LYS A 70 10.57 11.04 32.25
N SER A 71 10.47 12.35 32.43
CA SER A 71 11.41 13.14 33.22
C SER A 71 11.24 12.86 34.72
#